data_AF-A0A8T1UXV1-F1
#
_entry.id   AF-A0A8T1UXV1-F1
#
_cell.length_a   1.000
_cell.length_b   1.000
_cell.length_c   1.000
_cell.angle_alpha   90.00
_cell.angle_beta   90.00
_cell.angle_gamma   90.00
#
_symmetry.space_group_name_H-M   'P 1'
#
loop_
_entity.id
_entity.type
_entity.pdbx_description
1 polymer ?
#
loop_
_entity_poly.entity_id
_entity_poly.type
_entity_poly.pdbx_seq_one_letter_code
_entity_poly.pdbx_strand_id
1 'polypeptide(L)'
;MQSIEEIAVIQAKHQPLSENQVNFMKTVMEERFGSGGSRYCGWYPGLFFESREDSGKSDVIVADVHTDSPSAEHGDKGGVLHLGVGNPLMAFFVVNKVMYAGPVFSSYEFVTPIDERLTDNEFKTKLPTMQMPDWARQSYLC
;
A
#
# COMPACT_ATOMS: atom_id res chain seq x y z
N MET A 1 7.62 -26.27 -7.28
CA MET A 1 7.08 -25.14 -6.50
C MET A 1 6.84 -24.03 -7.51
N GLN A 2 5.59 -23.72 -7.84
CA GLN A 2 5.30 -22.65 -8.80
C GLN A 2 5.52 -21.32 -8.08
N SER A 3 6.40 -20.46 -8.59
CA SER A 3 6.70 -19.18 -7.96
C SER A 3 5.83 -18.07 -8.54
N ILE A 4 5.60 -17.01 -7.75
CA ILE A 4 4.98 -15.77 -8.25
C ILE A 4 5.79 -15.19 -9.42
N GLU A 5 7.11 -15.39 -9.42
CA GLU A 5 8.00 -14.99 -10.51
C GLU A 5 7.63 -15.68 -11.83
N GLU A 6 7.43 -17.01 -11.83
CA GLU A 6 7.01 -17.75 -13.04
C GLU A 6 5.68 -17.22 -13.59
N ILE A 7 4.71 -16.98 -12.70
CA ILE A 7 3.39 -16.43 -13.07
C ILE A 7 3.53 -15.04 -13.68
N ALA A 8 4.35 -14.17 -13.06
CA ALA A 8 4.59 -12.82 -13.55
C ALA A 8 5.23 -12.81 -14.95
N VAL A 9 6.20 -13.69 -15.21
CA VAL A 9 6.83 -13.84 -16.54
C VAL A 9 5.82 -14.29 -17.60
N ILE A 10 4.94 -15.25 -17.27
CA ILE A 10 3.90 -15.74 -18.18
C ILE A 10 2.90 -14.62 -18.52
N GLN A 11 2.43 -13.87 -17.51
CA GLN A 11 1.52 -12.75 -17.70
C GLN A 11 2.16 -11.62 -18.52
N ALA A 12 3.42 -11.28 -18.26
CA ALA A 12 4.17 -10.28 -19.02
C ALA A 12 4.32 -10.65 -20.51
N LYS A 13 4.39 -11.95 -20.81
CA LYS A 13 4.40 -12.49 -22.19
C LYS A 13 3.01 -12.71 -22.79
N HIS A 14 1.95 -12.36 -22.06
CA HIS A 14 0.54 -12.54 -22.46
C HIS A 14 0.19 -14.00 -22.77
N GLN A 15 0.82 -14.92 -22.05
CA GLN A 15 0.57 -16.35 -22.17
C GLN A 15 -0.48 -16.81 -21.15
N PRO A 16 -1.29 -17.83 -21.47
CA PRO A 16 -2.27 -18.36 -20.55
C PRO A 16 -1.59 -19.04 -19.36
N LEU A 17 -2.12 -18.81 -18.16
CA LEU A 17 -1.73 -19.54 -16.95
C LEU A 17 -2.34 -20.95 -16.96
N SER A 18 -1.60 -21.92 -16.41
CA SER A 18 -2.14 -23.25 -16.14
C SER A 18 -3.22 -23.18 -15.06
N GLU A 19 -4.09 -24.19 -15.01
CA GLU A 19 -5.15 -24.29 -14.00
C GLU A 19 -4.60 -24.21 -12.57
N ASN A 20 -3.47 -24.88 -12.30
CA ASN A 20 -2.81 -24.82 -10.99
C ASN A 20 -2.34 -23.41 -10.63
N GLN A 21 -1.80 -22.65 -11.59
CA GLN A 21 -1.36 -21.27 -11.37
C GLN A 21 -2.56 -20.35 -11.12
N VAL A 22 -3.65 -20.52 -11.87
CA VAL A 22 -4.89 -19.77 -11.65
C VAL A 22 -5.45 -20.06 -10.26
N ASN A 23 -5.48 -21.34 -9.86
CA ASN A 23 -5.97 -21.74 -8.55
C ASN A 23 -5.10 -21.15 -7.43
N PHE A 24 -3.76 -21.21 -7.57
CA PHE A 24 -2.84 -20.56 -6.63
C PHE A 24 -3.12 -19.05 -6.51
N MET A 25 -3.26 -18.33 -7.63
CA MET A 25 -3.54 -16.88 -7.61
C MET A 25 -4.86 -16.53 -6.92
N LYS A 26 -5.89 -17.37 -7.11
CA LYS A 26 -7.20 -17.19 -6.45
C LYS A 26 -7.14 -17.43 -4.94
N THR A 27 -6.16 -18.19 -4.46
CA THR A 27 -6.05 -18.57 -3.04
C THR A 27 -4.91 -17.87 -2.29
N VAL A 28 -4.26 -16.86 -2.90
CA VAL A 28 -3.14 -16.13 -2.28
C VAL A 28 -3.54 -15.51 -0.93
N MET A 29 -4.74 -14.94 -0.84
CA MET A 29 -5.24 -14.32 0.40
C MET A 29 -6.15 -15.24 1.21
N GLU A 30 -6.96 -16.08 0.55
CA GLU A 30 -7.98 -16.92 1.19
C GLU A 30 -8.11 -18.24 0.44
N GLU A 31 -8.00 -19.36 1.16
CA GLU A 31 -8.18 -20.70 0.58
C GLU A 31 -9.64 -21.19 0.71
N ARG A 32 -10.41 -20.67 1.66
CA ARG A 32 -11.78 -21.13 1.93
C ARG A 32 -12.81 -20.10 1.51
N PHE A 33 -13.57 -20.45 0.48
CA PHE A 33 -14.70 -19.67 -0.01
C PHE A 33 -16.01 -20.16 0.63
N GLY A 34 -16.81 -19.25 1.21
CA GLY A 34 -18.09 -19.60 1.82
C GLY A 34 -18.77 -18.42 2.53
N SER A 35 -19.96 -18.65 3.11
CA SER A 35 -20.64 -17.65 3.94
C SER A 35 -19.98 -17.57 5.32
N GLY A 36 -19.32 -16.44 5.61
CA GLY A 36 -18.62 -16.18 6.87
C GLY A 36 -17.61 -15.03 6.72
N GLY A 37 -16.96 -14.65 7.81
CA GLY A 37 -15.84 -13.69 7.74
C GLY A 37 -14.61 -14.29 7.06
N SER A 38 -13.88 -13.47 6.31
CA SER A 38 -12.57 -13.85 5.73
C SER A 38 -11.65 -14.37 6.83
N ARG A 39 -11.01 -15.51 6.57
CA ARG A 39 -10.07 -16.15 7.49
C ARG A 39 -8.63 -15.77 7.17
N TYR A 40 -8.38 -15.18 6.00
CA TYR A 40 -7.04 -14.80 5.54
C TYR A 40 -6.04 -15.95 5.71
N CYS A 41 -6.45 -17.18 5.37
CA CYS A 41 -5.61 -18.37 5.53
C CYS A 41 -4.90 -18.80 4.24
N GLY A 42 -4.75 -17.87 3.29
CA GLY A 42 -3.96 -18.10 2.07
C GLY A 42 -2.46 -18.05 2.31
N TRP A 43 -1.71 -18.23 1.22
CA TRP A 43 -0.25 -18.22 1.24
C TRP A 43 0.35 -16.89 1.75
N TYR A 44 -0.18 -15.73 1.33
CA TYR A 44 0.41 -14.43 1.66
C TYR A 44 0.32 -14.07 3.14
N PRO A 45 -0.86 -14.19 3.80
CA PRO A 45 -0.95 -13.95 5.24
C PRO A 45 0.02 -14.80 6.08
N GLY A 46 0.25 -16.05 5.66
CA GLY A 46 1.17 -16.97 6.34
C GLY A 46 2.65 -16.58 6.27
N LEU A 47 3.03 -15.57 5.48
CA LEU A 47 4.41 -15.08 5.41
C LEU A 47 4.70 -13.99 6.43
N PHE A 48 3.72 -13.14 6.74
CA PHE A 48 3.93 -11.86 7.42
C PHE A 48 3.20 -11.74 8.75
N PHE A 49 2.17 -12.55 9.00
CA PHE A 49 1.35 -12.42 10.20
C PHE A 49 1.46 -13.66 11.09
N GLU A 50 1.70 -13.44 12.38
CA GLU A 50 1.73 -14.50 13.38
C GLU A 50 0.33 -15.10 13.61
N SER A 51 -0.69 -14.24 13.59
CA SER A 51 -2.09 -14.60 13.69
C SER A 51 -2.85 -14.06 12.47
N ARG A 52 -3.75 -14.88 11.93
CA ARG A 52 -4.63 -14.49 10.81
C ARG A 52 -5.55 -13.32 11.16
N GLU A 53 -5.84 -13.13 12.45
CA GLU A 53 -6.64 -12.01 12.95
C GLU A 53 -5.90 -10.67 12.78
N ASP A 54 -4.57 -10.69 12.60
CA ASP A 54 -3.76 -9.51 12.33
C ASP A 54 -3.84 -9.06 10.86
N SER A 55 -4.12 -9.98 9.94
CA SER A 55 -4.11 -9.70 8.49
C SER A 55 -5.18 -8.70 8.03
N GLY A 56 -6.23 -8.51 8.83
CA GLY A 56 -7.27 -7.52 8.58
C GLY A 56 -7.14 -6.23 9.38
N LYS A 57 -6.10 -6.09 10.23
CA LYS A 57 -5.93 -4.88 11.05
C LYS A 57 -5.47 -3.72 10.17
N SER A 58 -6.10 -2.57 10.38
CA SER A 58 -5.68 -1.33 9.73
C SER A 58 -4.37 -0.86 10.36
N ASP A 59 -3.35 -0.76 9.52
CA ASP A 59 -2.06 -0.19 9.84
C ASP A 59 -1.75 0.96 8.88
N VAL A 60 -1.04 1.97 9.38
CA VAL A 60 -0.62 3.15 8.60
C VAL A 60 0.83 3.41 8.93
N ILE A 61 1.59 3.86 7.94
CA ILE A 61 3.03 4.07 8.09
C ILE A 61 3.36 5.48 7.67
N VAL A 62 4.21 6.16 8.44
CA VAL A 62 4.84 7.44 8.08
C VAL A 62 6.35 7.31 8.19
N ALA A 63 7.05 7.93 7.25
CA ALA A 63 8.50 7.96 7.25
C ALA A 63 9.02 9.36 6.90
N ASP A 64 10.06 9.77 7.63
CA ASP A 64 10.84 10.95 7.33
C ASP A 64 11.73 10.65 6.11
N VAL A 65 11.55 11.38 5.00
CA VAL A 65 12.33 11.16 3.77
C VAL A 65 13.38 12.23 3.53
N HIS A 66 13.20 13.42 4.09
CA HIS A 66 14.16 14.50 4.02
C HIS A 66 14.08 15.39 5.26
N THR A 67 15.22 15.93 5.68
CA THR A 67 15.30 16.91 6.76
C THR A 67 16.08 18.11 6.25
N ASP A 68 15.40 19.24 6.20
CA ASP A 68 16.00 20.53 5.88
C ASP A 68 16.39 21.25 7.17
N SER A 69 17.67 21.63 7.27
CA SER A 69 18.21 22.20 8.50
C SER A 69 17.92 23.71 8.57
N PRO A 70 17.53 24.26 9.74
CA PRO A 70 17.28 25.68 9.87
C PRO A 70 18.51 26.52 9.49
N SER A 71 18.30 27.60 8.74
CA SER A 71 19.36 28.55 8.38
C SER A 71 19.02 29.96 8.88
N ALA A 72 19.71 30.38 9.94
CA ALA A 72 19.54 31.72 10.51
C ALA A 72 19.93 32.82 9.52
N GLU A 73 20.95 32.58 8.68
CA GLU A 73 21.42 33.54 7.67
C GLU A 73 20.37 33.80 6.58
N HIS A 74 19.59 32.78 6.23
CA HIS A 74 18.56 32.86 5.18
C HIS A 74 17.14 33.04 5.73
N GLY A 75 16.98 33.13 7.05
CA GLY A 75 15.66 33.18 7.69
C GLY A 75 14.84 31.90 7.50
N ASP A 76 15.49 30.79 7.16
CA ASP A 76 14.86 29.51 6.94
C ASP A 76 14.70 28.76 8.26
N LYS A 77 13.47 28.31 8.54
CA LYS A 77 13.17 27.56 9.76
C LYS A 77 13.47 26.07 9.60
N GLY A 78 13.73 25.60 8.38
CA GLY A 78 13.86 24.18 8.06
C GLY A 78 12.55 23.42 8.24
N GLY A 79 12.63 22.10 8.13
CA GLY A 79 11.48 21.22 8.28
C GLY A 79 11.80 19.76 8.00
N VAL A 80 10.81 18.90 8.22
CA VAL A 80 10.91 17.47 7.91
C VAL A 80 9.85 17.12 6.88
N LEU A 81 10.28 16.56 5.75
CA LEU A 81 9.39 16.02 4.73
C LEU A 81 9.02 14.59 5.09
N HIS A 82 7.72 14.33 5.17
CA HIS A 82 7.13 13.03 5.48
C HIS A 82 6.48 12.44 4.24
N LEU A 83 6.66 11.12 4.04
CA LEU A 83 5.79 10.32 3.20
C LEU A 83 4.98 9.36 4.06
N GLY A 84 3.67 9.33 3.85
CA GLY A 84 2.75 8.46 4.57
C GLY A 84 1.92 7.58 3.66
N VAL A 85 1.56 6.39 4.14
CA VAL A 85 0.58 5.49 3.52
C VAL A 85 -0.58 5.23 4.46
N GLY A 86 -1.80 5.44 3.98
CA GLY A 86 -3.03 5.36 4.76
C GLY A 86 -3.94 4.21 4.36
N ASN A 87 -5.25 4.48 4.36
CA ASN A 87 -6.28 3.49 4.02
C ASN A 87 -6.10 2.90 2.62
N PRO A 88 -6.46 1.62 2.41
CA PRO A 88 -6.47 1.00 1.09
C PRO A 88 -7.56 1.61 0.20
N LEU A 89 -7.22 1.79 -1.07
CA LEU A 89 -8.07 2.25 -2.17
C LEU A 89 -8.05 1.19 -3.27
N MET A 90 -9.08 1.16 -4.12
CA MET A 90 -9.05 0.35 -5.33
C MET A 90 -8.37 1.16 -6.44
N ALA A 91 -7.32 0.61 -7.06
CA ALA A 91 -6.70 1.20 -8.23
C ALA A 91 -6.91 0.33 -9.46
N PHE A 92 -7.01 0.99 -10.61
CA PHE A 92 -7.07 0.36 -11.92
C PHE A 92 -5.88 0.83 -12.76
N PHE A 93 -5.14 -0.11 -13.33
CA PHE A 93 -3.97 0.18 -14.16
C PHE A 93 -4.18 -0.42 -15.54
N VAL A 94 -3.90 0.35 -16.60
CA VAL A 94 -3.87 -0.18 -17.96
C VAL A 94 -2.42 -0.29 -18.40
N VAL A 95 -1.93 -1.52 -18.54
CA VAL A 95 -0.57 -1.80 -19.01
C VAL A 95 -0.68 -2.66 -20.26
N ASN A 96 -0.08 -2.21 -21.37
CA ASN A 96 -0.10 -2.93 -22.64
C ASN A 96 -1.50 -3.41 -23.08
N LYS A 97 -2.52 -2.55 -22.92
CA LYS A 97 -3.93 -2.81 -23.26
C LYS A 97 -4.64 -3.84 -22.34
N VAL A 98 -4.02 -4.23 -21.24
CA VAL A 98 -4.64 -5.08 -20.20
C VAL A 98 -4.97 -4.21 -18.99
N MET A 99 -6.20 -4.34 -18.48
CA MET A 99 -6.63 -3.70 -17.24
C MET A 99 -6.33 -4.62 -16.05
N TYR A 100 -5.64 -4.07 -15.05
CA TYR A 100 -5.40 -4.67 -13.75
C TYR A 100 -6.18 -3.87 -12.71
N ALA A 101 -6.74 -4.56 -11.72
CA ALA A 101 -7.42 -3.92 -10.60
C ALA A 101 -6.92 -4.54 -9.29
N GLY A 102 -6.70 -3.72 -8.28
CA GLY A 102 -6.25 -4.21 -6.99
C GLY A 102 -6.15 -3.12 -5.93
N PRO A 103 -6.00 -3.55 -4.66
CA PRO A 103 -5.82 -2.61 -3.56
C PRO A 103 -4.45 -1.92 -3.66
N VAL A 104 -4.43 -0.62 -3.43
CA VAL A 104 -3.22 0.19 -3.21
C VAL A 104 -3.44 1.07 -1.99
N PHE A 105 -2.39 1.52 -1.32
CA PHE A 105 -2.54 2.46 -0.21
C PHE A 105 -2.71 3.89 -0.71
N SER A 106 -3.56 4.66 -0.03
CA SER A 106 -3.57 6.13 -0.16
C SER A 106 -2.20 6.69 0.23
N SER A 107 -1.72 7.68 -0.51
CA SER A 107 -0.40 8.30 -0.31
C SER A 107 -0.54 9.73 0.20
N TYR A 108 0.37 10.15 1.08
CA TYR A 108 0.43 11.46 1.71
C TYR A 108 1.86 11.99 1.65
N GLU A 109 2.00 13.27 1.35
CA GLU A 109 3.28 14.00 1.34
C GLU A 109 3.04 15.35 2.01
N PHE A 110 3.79 15.63 3.08
CA PHE A 110 3.63 16.87 3.85
C PHE A 110 4.89 17.21 4.64
N VAL A 111 5.03 18.49 5.00
CA VAL A 111 6.17 19.00 5.79
C VAL A 111 5.71 19.38 7.19
N THR A 112 6.46 18.99 8.20
CA THR A 112 6.31 19.46 9.59
C THR A 112 7.47 20.38 9.99
N PRO A 113 7.32 21.18 11.06
CA PRO A 113 8.45 21.86 11.70
C PRO A 113 9.61 20.92 12.04
N ILE A 114 10.82 21.45 12.11
CA ILE A 114 12.06 20.68 12.31
C ILE A 114 12.09 19.84 13.59
N ASP A 115 11.36 20.27 14.62
CA ASP A 115 11.24 19.65 15.93
C ASP A 115 10.04 18.69 16.06
N GLU A 116 9.25 18.53 14.99
CA GLU A 116 8.09 17.65 14.94
C GLU A 116 8.35 16.49 13.96
N ARG A 117 8.56 15.28 14.50
CA ARG A 117 8.62 14.02 13.74
C ARG A 117 7.46 13.13 14.18
N LEU A 118 6.73 12.57 13.23
CA LEU A 118 5.53 11.80 13.54
C LEU A 118 5.86 10.32 13.68
N THR A 119 5.29 9.71 14.71
CA THR A 119 5.11 8.26 14.79
C THR A 119 3.89 7.82 13.97
N ASP A 120 3.82 6.54 13.63
CA ASP A 120 2.68 5.95 12.92
C ASP A 120 1.33 6.21 13.65
N ASN A 121 1.32 6.21 14.98
CA ASN A 121 0.11 6.49 15.78
C ASN A 121 -0.32 7.96 15.70
N GLU A 122 0.62 8.90 15.70
CA GLU A 122 0.34 10.32 15.53
C GLU A 122 -0.15 10.60 14.11
N PHE A 123 0.49 10.00 13.10
CA PHE A 123 0.03 10.06 11.72
C PHE A 123 -1.38 9.49 11.57
N LYS A 124 -1.68 8.33 12.17
CA LYS A 124 -3.01 7.72 12.17
C LYS A 124 -4.09 8.66 12.70
N THR A 125 -3.77 9.42 13.75
CA THR A 125 -4.70 10.37 14.36
C THR A 125 -4.92 11.60 13.47
N LYS A 126 -3.90 12.03 12.71
CA LYS A 126 -3.99 13.16 11.77
C LYS A 126 -4.63 12.78 10.43
N LEU A 127 -4.58 11.50 10.04
CA LEU A 127 -5.05 11.01 8.74
C LEU A 127 -6.44 11.54 8.31
N PRO A 128 -7.47 11.61 9.19
CA PRO A 128 -8.80 12.08 8.80
C PRO A 128 -8.87 13.55 8.35
N THR A 129 -7.90 14.37 8.73
CA THR A 129 -7.84 15.80 8.34
C THR A 129 -6.84 16.06 7.23
N MET A 130 -6.00 15.08 6.88
CA MET A 130 -5.01 15.20 5.82
C MET A 130 -5.65 15.08 4.44
N GLN A 131 -5.03 15.75 3.47
CA GLN A 131 -5.43 15.68 2.08
C GLN A 131 -4.39 14.87 1.31
N MET A 132 -4.87 13.96 0.48
CA MET A 132 -4.00 13.28 -0.48
C MET A 132 -3.45 14.31 -1.49
N PRO A 133 -2.22 14.12 -2.01
CA PRO A 133 -1.65 14.96 -3.04
C PRO A 133 -2.58 15.06 -4.26
N ASP A 134 -2.51 16.21 -4.94
CA ASP A 134 -3.36 16.49 -6.10
C ASP A 134 -3.27 15.40 -7.17
N TRP A 135 -2.06 14.90 -7.45
CA TRP A 135 -1.83 13.84 -8.42
C TRP A 135 -2.58 12.54 -8.07
N ALA A 136 -2.75 12.24 -6.77
CA ALA A 136 -3.47 11.07 -6.32
C ALA A 136 -4.99 11.29 -6.34
N ARG A 137 -5.46 12.50 -6.02
CA ARG A 137 -6.90 12.86 -6.07
C ARG A 137 -7.45 13.05 -7.48
N GLN A 138 -6.61 13.46 -8.43
CA GLN A 138 -6.99 13.66 -9.83
C GLN A 138 -7.05 12.35 -10.62
N SER A 139 -6.69 11.22 -10.01
CA SER A 139 -6.97 9.90 -10.56
C SER A 139 -8.48 9.67 -10.53
N TYR A 140 -9.12 9.57 -11.70
CA TYR A 140 -10.57 9.29 -11.86
C TYR A 140 -10.99 7.88 -11.39
N LEU A 141 -10.15 7.22 -10.61
CA LEU A 141 -10.30 5.86 -10.11
C LEU A 141 -10.43 5.81 -8.58
N CYS A 142 -10.44 6.98 -7.93
CA CYS A 142 -10.69 7.15 -6.50
C CYS A 142 -12.17 7.49 -6.23
#